data_AF-A0A315F3A2-F1
#
_entry.id   AF-A0A315F3A2-F1
#
_cell.length_a   1.000
_cell.length_b   1.000
_cell.length_c   1.000
_cell.angle_alpha   90.00
_cell.angle_beta   90.00
_cell.angle_gamma   90.00
#
_symmetry.space_group_name_H-M   'P 1'
#
loop_
_entity.id
_entity.type
_entity.pdbx_description
1 polymer ?
#
loop_
_entity_poly.entity_id
_entity_poly.type
_entity_poly.pdbx_seq_one_letter_code
_entity_poly.pdbx_strand_id
1 'polypeptide(L)'
;MAKPDFGGARGSSAGDDFHEWWALRHALPLLTGMNDLVALTVEGLLAIDETGAPADAWLGVDCAQYFGGSQLSKATKVVVEQLKYSSANPDSPWSLARLQAPTNGKKNNSVIARLASAYAGFEVDPKVRTDLMAV
;
A
#
# COMPACT_ATOMS: atom_id res chain seq x y z
N MET A 1 34.21 -2.58 7.59
CA MET A 1 33.05 -2.21 8.43
C MET A 1 32.22 -3.48 8.65
N ALA A 2 31.80 -3.77 9.88
CA ALA A 2 30.90 -4.90 10.14
C ALA A 2 29.52 -4.61 9.53
N LYS A 3 28.87 -5.62 8.94
CA LYS A 3 27.53 -5.47 8.38
C LYS A 3 26.54 -5.19 9.53
N PRO A 4 25.65 -4.19 9.43
CA PRO A 4 24.67 -3.92 10.48
C PRO A 4 23.76 -5.13 10.69
N ASP A 5 23.43 -5.42 11.95
CA ASP A 5 22.43 -6.42 12.30
C ASP A 5 21.02 -5.82 12.15
N PHE A 6 20.21 -6.46 11.30
CA PHE A 6 18.83 -6.08 10.99
C PHE A 6 17.81 -7.03 11.63
N GLY A 7 18.21 -7.85 12.61
CA GLY A 7 17.29 -8.63 13.42
C GLY A 7 16.39 -7.76 14.31
N GLY A 8 15.18 -8.28 14.59
CA GLY A 8 14.27 -7.70 15.58
C GLY A 8 13.87 -6.25 15.31
N ALA A 9 13.89 -5.42 16.36
CA ALA A 9 13.41 -4.03 16.32
C ALA A 9 14.13 -3.16 15.28
N ARG A 10 15.40 -3.44 14.96
CA ARG A 10 16.15 -2.67 13.95
C ARG A 10 15.64 -2.88 12.54
N GLY A 11 15.32 -4.13 12.19
CA GLY A 11 14.72 -4.44 10.89
C GLY A 11 13.32 -3.85 10.76
N SER A 12 12.53 -3.92 11.83
CA SER A 12 11.18 -3.32 11.88
C SER A 12 11.22 -1.80 11.71
N SER A 13 11.97 -1.11 12.57
CA SER A 13 12.10 0.36 12.52
C SER A 13 12.59 0.88 11.18
N ALA A 14 13.54 0.19 10.54
CA ALA A 14 14.00 0.58 9.21
C ALA A 14 12.91 0.43 8.13
N GLY A 15 11.96 -0.49 8.30
CA GLY A 15 10.78 -0.60 7.44
C GLY A 15 9.78 0.52 7.70
N ASP A 16 9.52 0.80 8.98
CA ASP A 16 8.59 1.86 9.42
C ASP A 16 9.08 3.24 8.95
N ASP A 17 10.37 3.56 9.16
CA ASP A 17 10.99 4.80 8.67
C ASP A 17 10.77 4.97 7.16
N PHE A 18 10.97 3.89 6.37
CA PHE A 18 10.77 3.94 4.93
C PHE A 18 9.32 4.28 4.56
N HIS A 19 8.34 3.67 5.25
CA HIS A 19 6.92 3.93 5.05
C HIS A 19 6.57 5.39 5.39
N GLU A 20 7.07 5.89 6.52
CA GLU A 20 6.86 7.27 6.96
C GLU A 20 7.42 8.29 5.96
N TRP A 21 8.66 8.11 5.49
CA TRP A 21 9.27 9.00 4.50
C TRP A 21 8.55 8.95 3.15
N TRP A 22 8.10 7.77 2.72
CA TRP A 22 7.32 7.62 1.50
C TRP A 22 6.00 8.39 1.59
N ALA A 23 5.23 8.15 2.66
CA ALA A 23 3.95 8.80 2.90
C ALA A 23 4.11 10.32 3.01
N LEU A 24 5.09 10.80 3.77
CA LEU A 24 5.35 12.24 3.93
C LEU A 24 5.65 12.93 2.59
N ARG A 25 6.51 12.32 1.77
CA ARG A 25 6.84 12.84 0.44
C ARG A 25 5.60 12.92 -0.46
N HIS A 26 4.76 11.87 -0.44
CA HIS A 26 3.55 11.79 -1.26
C HIS A 26 2.39 12.62 -0.70
N ALA A 27 2.45 13.06 0.55
CA ALA A 27 1.49 13.98 1.15
C ALA A 27 1.78 15.46 0.81
N LEU A 28 3.00 15.83 0.39
CA LEU A 28 3.35 17.22 0.06
C LEU A 28 2.39 17.90 -0.94
N PRO A 29 1.90 17.22 -2.02
CA PRO A 29 0.93 17.82 -2.92
C PRO A 29 -0.37 18.27 -2.24
N LEU A 30 -0.79 17.65 -1.12
CA LEU A 30 -1.97 18.09 -0.35
C LEU A 30 -1.85 19.52 0.15
N LEU A 31 -0.64 19.96 0.51
CA LEU A 31 -0.39 21.33 1.00
C LEU A 31 -0.49 22.38 -0.10
N THR A 32 -0.28 21.96 -1.35
CA THR A 32 -0.15 22.85 -2.50
C THR A 32 -1.33 22.78 -3.46
N GLY A 33 -2.21 21.77 -3.31
CA GLY A 33 -3.26 21.46 -4.27
C GLY A 33 -2.74 20.94 -5.61
N MET A 34 -1.48 20.49 -5.67
CA MET A 34 -0.90 19.96 -6.91
C MET A 34 -1.44 18.57 -7.23
N ASN A 35 -1.51 18.27 -8.53
CA ASN A 35 -1.82 16.94 -9.07
C ASN A 35 -3.20 16.40 -8.67
N ASP A 36 -4.13 17.26 -8.28
CA ASP A 36 -5.48 16.90 -7.82
C ASP A 36 -5.51 15.93 -6.63
N LEU A 37 -4.42 15.80 -5.86
CA LEU A 37 -4.40 14.94 -4.67
C LEU A 37 -5.30 15.56 -3.58
N VAL A 38 -6.28 14.80 -3.10
CA VAL A 38 -7.28 15.25 -2.12
C VAL A 38 -7.09 14.56 -0.77
N ALA A 39 -6.68 13.30 -0.77
CA ALA A 39 -6.40 12.57 0.47
C ALA A 39 -5.30 11.52 0.28
N LEU A 40 -4.60 11.22 1.37
CA LEU A 40 -3.65 10.12 1.50
C LEU A 40 -3.92 9.40 2.83
N THR A 41 -3.99 8.08 2.81
CA THR A 41 -4.06 7.23 4.00
C THR A 41 -2.76 6.46 4.19
N VAL A 42 -2.45 6.15 5.45
CA VAL A 42 -1.38 5.22 5.85
C VAL A 42 -2.07 4.04 6.50
N GLU A 43 -1.85 2.84 5.96
CA GLU A 43 -2.58 1.60 6.27
C GLU A 43 -4.07 1.65 5.89
N GLY A 44 -4.43 0.92 4.84
CA GLY A 44 -5.82 0.79 4.39
C GLY A 44 -6.35 1.98 3.60
N LEU A 45 -7.66 2.09 3.54
CA LEU A 45 -8.39 3.14 2.81
C LEU A 45 -8.97 4.20 3.75
N LEU A 46 -9.64 5.21 3.19
CA LEU A 46 -10.50 6.05 4.02
C LEU A 46 -11.61 5.18 4.64
N ALA A 47 -11.93 5.39 5.92
CA ALA A 47 -12.88 4.55 6.66
C ALA A 47 -14.26 4.40 5.98
N ILE A 48 -14.70 5.41 5.21
CA ILE A 48 -15.94 5.36 4.42
C ILE A 48 -15.90 4.35 3.27
N ASP A 49 -14.71 4.02 2.77
CA ASP A 49 -14.46 3.12 1.65
C ASP A 49 -14.05 1.70 2.10
N GLU A 50 -13.79 1.49 3.39
CA GLU A 50 -13.50 0.14 3.92
C GLU A 50 -14.76 -0.66 4.25
N THR A 51 -15.92 0.01 4.33
CA THR A 51 -17.18 -0.63 4.72
C THR A 51 -17.63 -1.70 3.72
N GLY A 52 -17.96 -2.90 4.22
CA GLY A 52 -18.53 -3.99 3.42
C GLY A 52 -17.49 -4.95 2.83
N ALA A 53 -16.21 -4.58 2.82
CA ALA A 53 -15.13 -5.49 2.46
C ALA A 53 -14.74 -6.42 3.64
N PRO A 54 -14.16 -7.59 3.36
CA PRO A 54 -13.55 -8.43 4.40
C PRO A 54 -12.51 -7.65 5.22
N ALA A 55 -12.42 -7.94 6.51
CA ALA A 55 -11.53 -7.23 7.44
C ALA A 55 -10.04 -7.31 7.06
N ASP A 56 -9.65 -8.29 6.24
CA ASP A 56 -8.29 -8.50 5.78
C ASP A 56 -8.01 -8.04 4.34
N ALA A 57 -9.02 -7.49 3.65
CA ALA A 57 -8.91 -7.05 2.25
C ALA A 57 -7.83 -5.97 2.07
N TRP A 58 -7.69 -5.08 3.05
CA TRP A 58 -6.84 -3.89 2.96
C TRP A 58 -5.46 -4.07 3.60
N LEU A 59 -5.13 -5.26 4.14
CA LEU A 59 -3.82 -5.55 4.76
C LEU A 59 -2.63 -5.50 3.79
N GLY A 60 -2.88 -5.26 2.50
CA GLY A 60 -1.87 -5.02 1.47
C GLY A 60 -1.63 -3.56 1.15
N VAL A 61 -2.47 -2.67 1.66
CA VAL A 61 -2.49 -1.25 1.30
C VAL A 61 -1.70 -0.50 2.36
N ASP A 62 -0.40 -0.33 2.13
CA ASP A 62 0.46 0.42 3.03
C ASP A 62 0.16 1.94 2.91
N CYS A 63 -0.22 2.41 1.71
CA CYS A 63 -0.77 3.75 1.47
C CYS A 63 -1.91 3.70 0.43
N ALA A 64 -2.88 4.61 0.55
CA ALA A 64 -3.83 4.88 -0.53
C ALA A 64 -3.91 6.39 -0.84
N GLN A 65 -3.90 6.73 -2.12
CA GLN A 65 -3.93 8.10 -2.61
C GLN A 65 -5.20 8.35 -3.41
N TYR A 66 -5.90 9.43 -3.08
CA TYR A 66 -7.18 9.79 -3.67
C TYR A 66 -7.06 11.09 -4.45
N PHE A 67 -7.42 11.04 -5.73
CA PHE A 67 -7.32 12.17 -6.64
C PHE A 67 -8.71 12.65 -7.07
N GLY A 68 -8.91 13.97 -7.12
CA GLY A 68 -10.17 14.61 -7.53
C GLY A 68 -11.35 14.48 -6.55
N GLY A 69 -11.25 13.63 -5.53
CA GLY A 69 -12.28 13.47 -4.50
C GLY A 69 -11.81 12.56 -3.35
N SER A 70 -12.46 12.66 -2.18
CA SER A 70 -12.06 11.97 -0.94
C SER A 70 -12.93 10.75 -0.60
N GLN A 71 -13.32 9.98 -1.62
CA GLN A 71 -14.05 8.71 -1.51
C GLN A 71 -14.01 8.00 -2.86
N LEU A 72 -14.04 6.67 -2.90
CA LEU A 72 -13.91 5.88 -4.14
C LEU A 72 -14.89 6.34 -5.24
N SER A 73 -16.13 6.61 -4.85
CA SER A 73 -17.21 7.02 -5.76
C SER A 73 -17.11 8.45 -6.32
N LYS A 74 -16.26 9.30 -5.73
CA LYS A 74 -16.06 10.70 -6.17
C LYS A 74 -14.66 10.94 -6.72
N ALA A 75 -13.70 10.10 -6.37
CA ALA A 75 -12.34 10.20 -6.86
C ALA A 75 -12.31 9.94 -8.37
N THR A 76 -11.48 10.70 -9.08
CA THR A 76 -11.17 10.45 -10.50
C THR A 76 -10.14 9.34 -10.65
N LYS A 77 -9.36 9.09 -9.61
CA LYS A 77 -8.37 8.02 -9.52
C LYS A 77 -8.09 7.71 -8.04
N VAL A 78 -7.96 6.42 -7.72
CA VAL A 78 -7.39 5.97 -6.45
C VAL A 78 -6.20 5.07 -6.76
N VAL A 79 -5.11 5.27 -6.04
CA VAL A 79 -3.89 4.45 -6.14
C VAL A 79 -3.69 3.77 -4.80
N VAL A 80 -3.60 2.44 -4.78
CA VAL A 80 -3.19 1.68 -3.61
C VAL A 80 -1.75 1.22 -3.77
N GLU A 81 -0.96 1.37 -2.72
CA GLU A 81 0.47 1.12 -2.76
C GLU A 81 0.85 0.09 -1.70
N GLN A 82 1.59 -0.94 -2.11
CA GLN A 82 2.28 -1.83 -1.18
C GLN A 82 3.78 -1.55 -1.25
N LEU A 83 4.35 -1.14 -0.13
CA LEU A 83 5.71 -0.63 0.01
C LEU A 83 6.63 -1.73 0.55
N LYS A 84 7.75 -1.96 -0.17
CA LYS A 84 8.75 -2.95 0.23
C LYS A 84 10.16 -2.38 0.09
N TYR A 85 10.87 -2.42 1.20
CA TYR A 85 12.27 -2.03 1.29
C TYR A 85 13.03 -3.00 2.20
N SER A 86 14.32 -3.20 1.96
CA SER A 86 15.15 -4.07 2.78
C SER A 86 16.53 -3.46 3.00
N SER A 87 16.74 -2.87 4.17
CA SER A 87 18.06 -2.38 4.60
C SER A 87 19.09 -3.50 4.74
N ALA A 88 18.63 -4.73 5.04
CA ALA A 88 19.48 -5.92 5.16
C ALA A 88 20.08 -6.36 3.82
N ASN A 89 19.25 -6.28 2.77
CA ASN A 89 19.54 -6.78 1.43
C ASN A 89 19.09 -5.74 0.37
N PRO A 90 19.67 -4.53 0.37
CA PRO A 90 19.19 -3.42 -0.47
C PRO A 90 19.38 -3.70 -1.96
N ASP A 91 20.43 -4.44 -2.32
CA ASP A 91 20.75 -4.77 -3.72
C ASP A 91 20.02 -6.03 -4.22
N SER A 92 19.24 -6.69 -3.35
CA SER A 92 18.51 -7.89 -3.77
C SER A 92 17.30 -7.51 -4.62
N PRO A 93 17.19 -8.03 -5.86
CA PRO A 93 16.08 -7.68 -6.73
C PRO A 93 14.74 -8.14 -6.16
N TRP A 94 13.70 -7.38 -6.47
CA TRP A 94 12.30 -7.76 -6.25
C TRP A 94 11.79 -8.54 -7.47
N SER A 95 12.25 -9.77 -7.63
CA SER A 95 11.77 -10.65 -8.71
C SER A 95 10.30 -11.05 -8.50
N LEU A 96 9.62 -11.43 -9.58
CA LEU A 96 8.24 -11.94 -9.50
C LEU A 96 8.09 -13.10 -8.50
N ALA A 97 9.04 -14.05 -8.53
CA ALA A 97 9.06 -15.17 -7.58
C ALA A 97 9.13 -14.70 -6.13
N ARG A 98 9.92 -13.65 -5.84
CA ARG A 98 10.02 -13.08 -4.50
C ARG A 98 8.73 -12.35 -4.09
N LEU A 99 8.08 -11.65 -5.02
CA LEU A 99 6.82 -10.94 -4.78
C LEU A 99 5.64 -11.91 -4.58
N GLN A 100 5.71 -13.11 -5.15
CA GLN A 100 4.72 -14.18 -4.99
C GLN A 100 5.00 -15.08 -3.78
N ALA A 101 6.22 -15.07 -3.24
CA ALA A 101 6.57 -15.88 -2.08
C ALA A 101 5.84 -15.40 -0.82
N PRO A 102 5.11 -16.27 -0.11
CA PRO A 102 4.52 -15.92 1.18
C PRO A 102 5.61 -15.88 2.26
N THR A 103 5.37 -15.13 3.34
CA THR A 103 6.33 -15.08 4.46
C THR A 103 6.33 -16.36 5.30
N ASN A 104 5.30 -17.21 5.14
CA ASN A 104 5.25 -18.56 5.67
C ASN A 104 4.36 -19.46 4.77
N GLY A 105 4.69 -20.75 4.67
CA GLY A 105 4.01 -21.67 3.74
C GLY A 105 2.53 -21.98 4.05
N LYS A 106 1.94 -21.34 5.06
CA LYS A 106 0.54 -21.54 5.49
C LYS A 106 -0.39 -20.36 5.19
N LYS A 107 0.14 -19.20 4.77
CA LYS A 107 -0.67 -18.00 4.51
C LYS A 107 -0.50 -17.54 3.07
N ASN A 108 -1.60 -17.07 2.47
CA ASN A 108 -1.56 -16.39 1.18
C ASN A 108 -1.31 -14.89 1.40
N ASN A 109 -0.10 -14.53 1.87
CA ASN A 109 0.25 -13.17 2.28
C ASN A 109 1.41 -12.56 1.49
N SER A 110 1.67 -13.09 0.30
CA SER A 110 2.64 -12.50 -0.62
C SER A 110 2.17 -11.11 -1.07
N VAL A 111 3.09 -10.30 -1.59
CA VAL A 111 2.78 -8.94 -2.07
C VAL A 111 1.67 -9.01 -3.12
N ILE A 112 1.82 -9.90 -4.11
CA ILE A 112 0.82 -10.06 -5.17
C ILE A 112 -0.53 -10.54 -4.61
N ALA A 113 -0.53 -11.47 -3.65
CA ALA A 113 -1.77 -11.94 -3.05
C ALA A 113 -2.50 -10.82 -2.29
N ARG A 114 -1.75 -9.98 -1.58
CA ARG A 114 -2.29 -8.85 -0.81
C ARG A 114 -2.87 -7.76 -1.72
N LEU A 115 -2.17 -7.40 -2.79
CA LEU A 115 -2.69 -6.49 -3.81
C LEU A 115 -3.93 -7.07 -4.52
N ALA A 116 -3.94 -8.36 -4.82
CA ALA A 116 -5.10 -9.03 -5.39
C ALA A 116 -6.31 -9.03 -4.43
N SER A 117 -6.10 -9.21 -3.12
CA SER A 117 -7.15 -9.08 -2.11
C SER A 117 -7.72 -7.66 -2.03
N ALA A 118 -6.86 -6.64 -2.08
CA ALA A 118 -7.31 -5.24 -2.12
C ALA A 118 -8.12 -4.96 -3.40
N TYR A 119 -7.65 -5.44 -4.55
CA TYR A 119 -8.36 -5.31 -5.82
C TYR A 119 -9.75 -5.96 -5.77
N ALA A 120 -9.83 -7.20 -5.28
CA ALA A 120 -11.12 -7.88 -5.10
C ALA A 120 -12.04 -7.14 -4.11
N GLY A 121 -11.48 -6.49 -3.09
CA GLY A 121 -12.22 -5.64 -2.15
C GLY A 121 -12.94 -4.48 -2.85
N PHE A 122 -12.32 -3.89 -3.88
CA PHE A 122 -12.95 -2.84 -4.68
C PHE A 122 -14.12 -3.35 -5.55
N GLU A 123 -14.06 -4.57 -6.07
CA GLU A 123 -15.13 -5.12 -6.91
C GLU A 123 -16.43 -5.40 -6.12
N VAL A 124 -16.33 -5.56 -4.80
CA VAL A 124 -17.49 -5.78 -3.92
C VAL A 124 -18.29 -4.50 -3.67
N ASP A 125 -17.68 -3.31 -3.83
CA ASP A 125 -18.40 -2.04 -3.66
C ASP A 125 -19.04 -1.61 -5.00
N PRO A 126 -20.39 -1.62 -5.12
CA PRO A 126 -21.10 -1.22 -6.34
C PRO A 126 -20.91 0.26 -6.73
N LYS A 127 -20.25 1.06 -5.86
CA LYS A 127 -19.93 2.46 -6.12
C LYS A 127 -18.55 2.66 -6.74
N VAL A 128 -17.74 1.61 -6.88
CA VAL A 128 -16.43 1.67 -7.51
C VAL A 128 -16.59 1.77 -9.02
N ARG A 129 -16.00 2.82 -9.60
CA ARG A 129 -15.85 2.88 -11.05
C ARG A 129 -14.78 1.89 -11.48
N THR A 130 -15.10 1.06 -12.47
CA THR A 130 -14.26 -0.04 -12.97
C THR A 130 -13.06 0.45 -13.80
N ASP A 131 -12.76 1.75 -13.81
CA ASP A 131 -11.60 2.38 -14.47
C ASP A 131 -10.34 2.42 -13.56
N LEU A 132 -10.40 1.81 -12.37
CA LEU A 132 -9.30 1.68 -11.42
C LEU A 132 -8.19 0.75 -11.93
N MET A 133 -7.17 1.34 -12.56
CA MET A 133 -5.92 0.67 -12.91
C MET A 133 -5.03 0.56 -11.67
N ALA A 134 -4.81 -0.67 -11.18
CA ALA A 134 -3.70 -0.97 -10.29
C ALA A 134 -2.41 -0.97 -11.13
N VAL A 135 -1.48 -0.06 -10.83
CA VAL A 135 -0.12 -0.05 -11.40
C VAL A 135 0.86 -0.58 -10.36
#